data_AF-A0A1I1JNG1-F1
#
_entry.id   AF-A0A1I1JNG1-F1
#
_cell.length_a   1.000
_cell.length_b   1.000
_cell.length_c   1.000
_cell.angle_alpha   90.00
_cell.angle_beta   90.00
_cell.angle_gamma   90.00
#
_symmetry.space_group_name_H-M   'P 1'
#
loop_
_entity.id
_entity.type
_entity.pdbx_description
1 polymer ?
#
loop_
_entity_poly.entity_id
_entity_poly.type
_entity_poly.pdbx_seq_one_letter_code
_entity_poly.pdbx_strand_id
1 'polypeptide(L)'
;MPLPGNGKSLRIQVGAARERQGRNASSAFLILDAQSVKNTDTAALKGYDAGKKVSGIKRHIAVDTQGLPHAIAVTTAEVTDRKGALQALQRCKLTLNKVQRLLCDSGYVGQPFAQGVKDILGEHVTVQISKRSELHAFKVMPKRWVVERSFA
;
A
#
# COMPACT_ATOMS: atom_id res chain seq x y z
N MET A 1 -0.38 -4.83 -18.46
CA MET A 1 0.53 -3.67 -18.43
C MET A 1 -0.01 -2.68 -17.40
N PRO A 2 0.75 -2.30 -16.38
CA PRO A 2 0.23 -1.38 -15.36
C PRO A 2 0.22 0.07 -15.87
N LEU A 3 -0.81 0.83 -15.49
CA LEU A 3 -0.96 2.23 -15.89
C LEU A 3 0.11 3.11 -15.21
N PRO A 4 0.78 4.03 -15.95
CA PRO A 4 1.78 4.92 -15.39
C PRO A 4 1.10 5.96 -14.48
N GLY A 5 1.34 5.86 -13.17
CA GLY A 5 1.00 6.90 -12.19
C GLY A 5 2.22 7.80 -11.95
N ASN A 6 2.05 9.11 -12.10
CA ASN A 6 3.14 10.08 -11.97
C ASN A 6 3.40 10.39 -10.48
N GLY A 7 4.23 9.58 -9.81
CA GLY A 7 4.49 9.69 -8.36
C GLY A 7 4.93 11.08 -7.87
N LYS A 8 5.47 11.93 -8.76
CA LYS A 8 5.80 13.34 -8.46
C LYS A 8 4.58 14.18 -8.12
N SER A 9 3.47 14.02 -8.85
CA SER A 9 2.24 14.79 -8.60
C SER A 9 1.61 14.41 -7.27
N LEU A 10 1.60 13.11 -6.96
CA LEU A 10 1.08 12.58 -5.70
C LEU A 10 1.84 13.17 -4.50
N ARG A 11 3.19 13.20 -4.57
CA ARG A 11 4.02 13.79 -3.50
C ARG A 11 3.68 15.26 -3.23
N ILE A 12 3.49 16.07 -4.26
CA ILE A 12 3.22 17.51 -4.08
C ILE A 12 1.88 17.71 -3.37
N GLN A 13 0.82 17.03 -3.85
CA GLN A 13 -0.53 17.16 -3.27
C GLN A 13 -0.58 16.64 -1.83
N VAL A 14 0.05 15.49 -1.57
CA VAL A 14 0.10 14.88 -0.23
C VAL A 14 0.96 15.70 0.72
N GLY A 15 2.10 16.22 0.26
CA GLY A 15 2.96 17.10 1.03
C GLY A 15 2.21 18.35 1.50
N ALA A 16 1.55 19.06 0.58
CA ALA A 16 0.75 20.24 0.91
C ALA A 16 -0.45 19.90 1.83
N ALA A 17 -1.08 18.74 1.65
CA ALA A 17 -2.15 18.29 2.56
C ALA A 17 -1.64 18.02 3.98
N ARG A 18 -0.44 17.44 4.12
CA ARG A 18 0.20 17.19 5.41
C ARG A 18 0.64 18.48 6.11
N GLU A 19 1.20 19.42 5.36
CA GLU A 19 1.59 20.73 5.89
C GLU A 19 0.40 21.54 6.39
N ARG A 20 -0.73 21.51 5.68
CA ARG A 20 -2.00 22.09 6.15
C ARG A 20 -2.52 21.47 7.46
N GLN A 21 -2.08 20.26 7.80
CA GLN A 21 -2.38 19.58 9.06
C GLN A 21 -1.27 19.76 10.11
N GLY A 22 -0.30 20.66 9.88
CA GLY A 22 0.83 20.90 10.79
C GLY A 22 1.84 19.75 10.84
N ARG A 23 1.89 18.90 9.80
CA ARG A 23 2.81 17.76 9.72
C ARG A 23 3.91 18.00 8.70
N ASN A 24 5.03 17.30 8.85
CA ASN A 24 6.08 17.28 7.83
C ASN A 24 5.52 16.77 6.49
N ALA A 25 5.85 17.42 5.38
CA ALA A 25 5.43 17.04 4.03
C ALA A 25 5.73 15.57 3.69
N SER A 26 6.84 15.03 4.20
CA SER A 26 7.21 13.63 4.04
C SER A 26 6.77 12.81 5.26
N SER A 27 6.36 11.55 5.03
CA SER A 27 6.03 10.61 6.11
C SER A 27 7.18 9.65 6.41
N ALA A 28 7.44 9.39 7.69
CA ALA A 28 8.38 8.35 8.13
C ALA A 28 7.72 6.98 8.34
N PHE A 29 6.38 6.94 8.38
CA PHE A 29 5.59 5.73 8.63
C PHE A 29 4.48 5.62 7.59
N LEU A 30 4.38 4.44 6.99
CA LEU A 30 3.34 4.09 6.02
C LEU A 30 2.64 2.80 6.42
N ILE A 31 1.39 2.67 6.00
CA ILE A 31 0.52 1.50 6.18
C ILE A 31 0.16 1.02 4.78
N LEU A 32 0.35 -0.27 4.52
CA LEU A 32 0.19 -0.85 3.18
C LEU A 32 -0.90 -1.91 3.19
N ASP A 33 -1.78 -1.84 2.19
CA ASP A 33 -2.81 -2.85 1.94
C ASP A 33 -3.22 -2.90 0.45
N ALA A 34 -3.96 -3.94 0.08
CA ALA A 34 -4.45 -4.16 -1.26
C ALA A 34 -5.93 -4.56 -1.30
N GLN A 35 -6.68 -3.99 -2.24
CA GLN A 35 -8.09 -4.28 -2.44
C GLN A 35 -8.37 -4.74 -3.86
N SER A 36 -9.02 -5.91 -3.98
CA SER A 36 -9.53 -6.44 -5.25
C SER A 36 -10.92 -5.89 -5.50
N VAL A 37 -11.15 -5.37 -6.70
CA VAL A 37 -12.41 -4.72 -7.08
C VAL A 37 -12.85 -5.30 -8.43
N LYS A 38 -14.15 -5.61 -8.54
CA LYS A 38 -14.74 -6.01 -9.81
C LYS A 38 -14.64 -4.85 -10.81
N ASN A 39 -14.33 -5.15 -12.06
CA ASN A 39 -14.44 -4.19 -13.15
C ASN A 39 -15.59 -4.58 -14.08
N THR A 40 -15.81 -3.76 -15.12
CA THR A 40 -16.79 -4.07 -16.16
C THR A 40 -16.43 -5.37 -16.88
N ASP A 41 -17.42 -6.18 -17.21
CA ASP A 41 -17.20 -7.49 -17.84
C ASP A 41 -16.38 -7.42 -19.14
N THR A 42 -16.51 -6.33 -19.89
CA THR A 42 -15.81 -6.08 -21.17
C THR A 42 -14.39 -5.51 -21.01
N ALA A 43 -13.91 -5.29 -19.79
CA ALA A 43 -12.60 -4.71 -19.57
C ALA A 43 -11.48 -5.65 -20.04
N ALA A 44 -10.65 -5.16 -20.95
CA ALA A 44 -9.53 -5.92 -21.54
C ALA A 44 -8.42 -6.25 -20.52
N LEU A 45 -8.25 -5.43 -19.48
CA LEU A 45 -7.26 -5.63 -18.42
C LEU A 45 -7.95 -6.04 -17.12
N LYS A 46 -8.16 -7.35 -16.96
CA LYS A 46 -8.64 -7.97 -15.73
C LYS A 46 -7.94 -9.29 -15.47
N GLY A 47 -7.97 -9.72 -14.21
CA GLY A 47 -7.63 -11.08 -13.86
C GLY A 47 -8.47 -11.55 -12.69
N TYR A 48 -8.08 -12.66 -12.06
CA TYR A 48 -8.89 -13.31 -11.05
C TYR A 48 -8.13 -13.49 -9.74
N ASP A 49 -8.65 -12.89 -8.67
CA ASP A 49 -8.21 -13.15 -7.32
C ASP A 49 -8.98 -14.33 -6.75
N ALA A 50 -8.35 -15.51 -6.73
CA ALA A 50 -8.97 -16.73 -6.22
C ALA A 50 -9.27 -16.66 -4.71
N GLY A 51 -8.46 -15.94 -3.94
CA GLY A 51 -8.65 -15.78 -2.50
C GLY A 51 -9.87 -14.94 -2.16
N LYS A 52 -10.19 -13.96 -3.01
CA LYS A 52 -11.36 -13.07 -2.83
C LYS A 52 -12.53 -13.42 -3.76
N LYS A 53 -12.35 -14.35 -4.70
CA LYS A 53 -13.30 -14.70 -5.77
C LYS A 53 -13.74 -13.48 -6.58
N VAL A 54 -12.78 -12.61 -6.91
CA VAL A 54 -13.02 -11.37 -7.66
C VAL A 54 -12.36 -11.44 -9.02
N SER A 55 -13.15 -11.29 -10.09
CA SER A 55 -12.64 -10.98 -11.42
C SER A 55 -12.58 -9.45 -11.59
N GLY A 56 -11.40 -8.91 -11.87
CA GLY A 56 -11.22 -7.48 -12.04
C GLY A 56 -9.78 -7.02 -11.85
N ILE A 57 -9.62 -5.93 -11.10
CA ILE A 57 -8.34 -5.29 -10.81
C ILE A 57 -8.03 -5.35 -9.31
N LYS A 58 -6.79 -5.07 -8.96
CA LYS A 58 -6.34 -4.93 -7.58
C LYS A 58 -5.60 -3.61 -7.40
N ARG A 59 -6.00 -2.86 -6.39
CA ARG A 59 -5.44 -1.57 -6.00
C ARG A 59 -4.54 -1.78 -4.79
N HIS A 60 -3.26 -1.44 -4.94
CA HIS A 60 -2.24 -1.54 -3.89
C HIS A 60 -1.89 -0.12 -3.46
N ILE A 61 -2.10 0.21 -2.19
CA ILE A 61 -1.84 1.57 -1.68
C ILE A 61 -0.95 1.52 -0.44
N ALA A 62 -0.08 2.51 -0.33
CA ALA A 62 0.63 2.83 0.90
C ALA A 62 0.20 4.22 1.36
N VAL A 63 -0.35 4.33 2.57
CA VAL A 63 -0.87 5.58 3.13
C VAL A 63 -0.15 5.95 4.42
N ASP A 64 -0.18 7.21 4.81
CA ASP A 64 0.28 7.61 6.14
C ASP A 64 -0.81 7.44 7.22
N THR A 65 -0.51 7.87 8.44
CA THR A 65 -1.45 7.79 9.57
C THR A 65 -2.72 8.65 9.40
N GLN A 66 -2.79 9.51 8.39
CA GLN A 66 -3.95 10.34 8.06
C GLN A 66 -4.73 9.78 6.86
N GLY A 67 -4.30 8.66 6.29
CA GLY A 67 -4.92 8.05 5.13
C GLY A 67 -4.53 8.71 3.81
N LEU A 68 -3.55 9.62 3.81
CA LEU A 68 -3.09 10.23 2.56
C LEU A 68 -2.20 9.24 1.79
N PRO A 69 -2.45 8.99 0.50
CA PRO A 69 -1.71 8.00 -0.27
C PRO A 69 -0.32 8.50 -0.69
N HIS A 70 0.73 7.76 -0.36
CA HIS A 70 2.12 8.04 -0.77
C HIS A 70 2.61 7.14 -1.90
N ALA A 71 1.97 6.00 -2.11
CA ALA A 71 2.21 5.13 -3.26
C ALA A 71 0.93 4.40 -3.68
N ILE A 72 0.71 4.30 -4.98
CA ILE A 72 -0.45 3.60 -5.56
C ILE A 72 0.02 2.78 -6.77
N ALA A 73 -0.41 1.52 -6.84
CA ALA A 73 -0.36 0.74 -8.07
C ALA A 73 -1.71 0.05 -8.31
N VAL A 74 -2.11 -0.01 -9.58
CA VAL A 74 -3.26 -0.82 -10.01
C VAL A 74 -2.75 -1.92 -10.92
N THR A 75 -3.16 -3.15 -10.63
CA THR A 75 -2.81 -4.35 -11.37
C THR A 75 -4.06 -5.15 -11.71
N THR A 76 -3.93 -6.16 -12.55
CA THR A 76 -4.94 -7.23 -12.67
C THR A 76 -5.01 -8.02 -11.35
N ALA A 77 -6.17 -8.62 -11.05
CA ALA A 77 -6.49 -9.11 -9.70
C ALA A 77 -5.70 -10.35 -9.24
N GLU A 78 -5.14 -11.12 -10.17
CA GLU A 78 -4.27 -12.28 -9.93
C GLU A 78 -2.90 -11.89 -9.38
N VAL A 79 -2.47 -10.63 -9.56
CA VAL A 79 -1.21 -10.16 -8.99
C VAL A 79 -1.30 -10.22 -7.47
N THR A 80 -0.30 -10.86 -6.86
CA THR A 80 -0.25 -10.98 -5.41
C THR A 80 -0.02 -9.63 -4.75
N ASP A 81 -0.57 -9.48 -3.57
CA ASP A 81 -0.50 -8.26 -2.77
C ASP A 81 0.96 -7.81 -2.58
N ARG A 82 1.84 -8.76 -2.24
CA ARG A 82 3.30 -8.55 -2.13
C ARG A 82 3.91 -8.00 -3.42
N LYS A 83 3.60 -8.58 -4.58
CA LYS A 83 4.16 -8.13 -5.87
C LYS A 83 3.65 -6.73 -6.25
N GLY A 84 2.36 -6.48 -6.08
CA GLY A 84 1.77 -5.18 -6.42
C GLY A 84 2.22 -4.06 -5.48
N ALA A 85 2.41 -4.37 -4.18
CA ALA A 85 3.01 -3.47 -3.22
C ALA A 85 4.43 -3.04 -3.61
N LEU A 86 5.30 -3.99 -3.95
CA LEU A 86 6.66 -3.68 -4.42
C LEU A 86 6.63 -2.81 -5.70
N GLN A 87 5.69 -3.05 -6.62
CA GLN A 87 5.51 -2.18 -7.78
C GLN A 87 5.10 -0.76 -7.40
N ALA A 88 4.19 -0.59 -6.43
CA ALA A 88 3.77 0.72 -5.94
C ALA A 88 4.95 1.49 -5.32
N LEU A 89 5.71 0.82 -4.45
CA LEU A 89 6.89 1.40 -3.80
C LEU A 89 7.97 1.77 -4.83
N GLN A 90 8.25 0.90 -5.79
CA GLN A 90 9.27 1.16 -6.82
C GLN A 90 8.94 2.39 -7.65
N ARG A 91 7.67 2.57 -8.05
CA ARG A 91 7.24 3.76 -8.80
C ARG A 91 7.39 5.06 -8.02
N CYS A 92 7.28 4.98 -6.71
CA CYS A 92 7.31 6.14 -5.82
C CYS A 92 8.65 6.26 -5.06
N LYS A 93 9.67 5.45 -5.37
CA LYS A 93 10.94 5.39 -4.62
C LYS A 93 11.54 6.78 -4.34
N LEU A 94 11.58 7.64 -5.36
CA LEU A 94 12.16 8.99 -5.24
C LEU A 94 11.42 9.90 -4.25
N THR A 95 10.14 9.61 -3.99
CA THR A 95 9.29 10.40 -3.08
C THR A 95 9.18 9.77 -1.68
N LEU A 96 9.70 8.56 -1.49
CA LEU A 96 9.62 7.77 -0.26
C LEU A 96 10.93 7.73 0.54
N ASN A 97 11.89 8.61 0.22
CA ASN A 97 13.24 8.63 0.82
C ASN A 97 13.31 8.93 2.33
N LYS A 98 12.20 9.32 2.96
CA LYS A 98 12.11 9.55 4.42
C LYS A 98 11.35 8.45 5.16
N VAL A 99 10.82 7.45 4.44
CA VAL A 99 10.10 6.32 5.05
C VAL A 99 11.08 5.49 5.85
N GLN A 100 10.73 5.16 7.09
CA GLN A 100 11.54 4.30 7.98
C GLN A 100 10.79 3.02 8.34
N ARG A 101 9.46 3.04 8.31
CA ARG A 101 8.62 1.93 8.76
C ARG A 101 7.43 1.73 7.84
N LEU A 102 7.19 0.47 7.49
CA LEU A 102 6.02 0.01 6.75
C LEU A 102 5.24 -0.97 7.61
N LEU A 103 3.98 -0.66 7.91
CA LEU A 103 3.06 -1.58 8.57
C LEU A 103 2.21 -2.28 7.51
N CYS A 104 2.26 -3.60 7.48
CA CYS A 104 1.47 -4.43 6.56
C CYS A 104 0.66 -5.46 7.35
N ASP A 105 -0.34 -6.07 6.72
CA ASP A 105 -1.08 -7.18 7.31
C ASP A 105 -0.33 -8.53 7.19
N SER A 106 -0.94 -9.60 7.68
CA SER A 106 -0.38 -10.95 7.64
C SER A 106 -0.33 -11.58 6.24
N GLY A 107 -0.84 -10.92 5.19
CA GLY A 107 -0.63 -11.34 3.80
C GLY A 107 0.77 -11.01 3.27
N TYR A 108 1.49 -10.11 3.94
CA TYR A 108 2.80 -9.61 3.53
C TYR A 108 3.98 -10.26 4.25
N VAL A 109 3.76 -11.35 5.01
CA VAL A 109 4.85 -12.08 5.68
C VAL A 109 5.82 -12.68 4.66
N GLY A 110 7.09 -12.73 5.08
CA GLY A 110 8.15 -13.48 4.40
C GLY A 110 9.39 -12.62 4.14
N GLN A 111 10.56 -13.22 4.32
CA GLN A 111 11.85 -12.59 4.04
C GLN A 111 11.94 -11.98 2.63
N PRO A 112 11.43 -12.61 1.54
CA PRO A 112 11.52 -12.01 0.21
C PRO A 112 10.81 -10.66 0.09
N PHE A 113 9.67 -10.47 0.78
CA PHE A 113 8.96 -9.20 0.74
C PHE A 113 9.70 -8.13 1.53
N ALA A 114 10.17 -8.46 2.73
CA ALA A 114 10.95 -7.53 3.56
C ALA A 114 12.24 -7.09 2.85
N GLN A 115 12.95 -8.01 2.20
CA GLN A 115 14.14 -7.68 1.42
C GLN A 115 13.80 -6.82 0.20
N GLY A 116 12.75 -7.15 -0.56
CA GLY A 116 12.34 -6.32 -1.68
C GLY A 116 11.97 -4.88 -1.28
N VAL A 117 11.38 -4.69 -0.10
CA VAL A 117 11.13 -3.33 0.45
C VAL A 117 12.45 -2.60 0.70
N LYS A 118 13.45 -3.26 1.29
CA LYS A 118 14.77 -2.70 1.57
C LYS A 118 15.55 -2.38 0.30
N ASP A 119 15.49 -3.25 -0.72
CA ASP A 119 16.15 -3.01 -2.00
C ASP A 119 15.59 -1.74 -2.69
N ILE A 120 14.29 -1.47 -2.48
CA ILE A 120 13.62 -0.30 -3.04
C ILE A 120 13.89 0.95 -2.21
N LEU A 121 13.64 0.90 -0.89
CA LEU A 121 13.59 2.09 -0.01
C LEU A 121 14.85 2.29 0.84
N GLY A 122 15.68 1.26 0.99
CA GLY A 122 16.92 1.25 1.76
C GLY A 122 16.87 0.30 2.97
N GLU A 123 18.05 -0.18 3.38
CA GLU A 123 18.22 -1.13 4.51
C GLU A 123 17.71 -0.61 5.87
N HIS A 124 17.58 0.71 6.01
CA HIS A 124 17.05 1.35 7.21
C HIS A 124 15.55 1.17 7.39
N VAL A 125 14.83 0.64 6.39
CA VAL A 125 13.38 0.47 6.44
C VAL A 125 12.99 -0.84 7.12
N THR A 126 12.14 -0.74 8.15
CA THR A 126 11.61 -1.89 8.87
C THR A 126 10.18 -2.20 8.40
N VAL A 127 9.96 -3.44 7.93
CA VAL A 127 8.62 -3.98 7.68
C VAL A 127 8.06 -4.59 8.95
N GLN A 128 6.91 -4.09 9.39
CA GLN A 128 6.17 -4.54 10.56
C GLN A 128 4.92 -5.27 10.11
N ILE A 129 4.73 -6.50 10.59
CA ILE A 129 3.51 -7.26 10.32
C ILE A 129 2.54 -7.07 11.49
N SER A 130 1.35 -6.59 11.16
CA SER A 130 0.22 -6.44 12.07
C SER A 130 -0.26 -7.82 12.53
N LYS A 131 0.10 -8.23 13.75
CA LYS A 131 -0.42 -9.45 14.36
C LYS A 131 -1.85 -9.22 14.88
N ARG A 132 -2.75 -10.18 14.62
CA ARG A 132 -4.04 -10.26 15.31
C ARG A 132 -3.76 -10.65 16.76
N SER A 133 -4.06 -9.78 17.73
CA SER A 133 -3.97 -10.15 19.15
C SER A 133 -5.23 -10.93 19.55
N GLU A 134 -5.01 -12.17 19.97
CA GLU A 134 -5.89 -13.08 20.74
C GLU A 134 -7.28 -13.41 20.16
N LEU A 135 -7.53 -14.73 20.06
CA LEU A 135 -8.71 -15.38 19.48
C LEU A 135 -10.04 -15.03 20.15
N HIS A 136 -10.04 -14.27 21.26
CA HIS A 136 -11.22 -14.07 22.11
C HIS A 136 -11.58 -12.60 22.39
N ALA A 137 -10.90 -11.63 21.78
CA ALA A 137 -11.28 -10.22 21.88
C ALA A 137 -11.08 -9.47 20.55
N PHE A 138 -12.15 -8.88 20.00
CA PHE A 138 -12.04 -7.98 18.87
C PHE A 138 -11.33 -6.68 19.31
N LYS A 139 -10.01 -6.64 19.15
CA LYS A 139 -9.22 -5.43 19.39
C LYS A 139 -9.05 -4.66 18.08
N VAL A 140 -9.68 -3.50 17.98
CA VAL A 140 -9.47 -2.56 16.87
C VAL A 140 -7.98 -2.21 16.84
N MET A 141 -7.30 -2.51 15.74
CA MET A 141 -5.92 -2.07 15.49
C MET A 141 -5.97 -0.70 14.82
N PRO A 142 -5.91 0.43 15.56
CA PRO A 142 -6.41 1.72 15.06
C PRO A 142 -5.66 2.21 13.83
N LYS A 143 -4.38 1.81 13.69
CA LYS A 143 -3.53 2.18 12.55
C LYS A 143 -3.81 1.35 11.30
N ARG A 144 -4.32 0.12 11.42
CA ARG A 144 -4.64 -0.73 10.26
C ARG A 144 -5.87 -0.22 9.51
N TRP A 145 -6.92 0.20 10.23
CA TRP A 145 -8.16 0.68 9.62
C TRP A 145 -7.99 1.96 8.78
N VAL A 146 -6.86 2.67 8.91
CA VAL A 146 -6.59 3.89 8.14
C VAL A 146 -6.49 3.60 6.65
N VAL A 147 -5.75 2.55 6.25
CA VAL A 147 -5.60 2.19 4.84
C VAL A 147 -6.89 1.63 4.26
N GLU A 148 -7.63 0.85 5.07
CA GLU A 148 -8.93 0.30 4.66
C GLU A 148 -9.95 1.41 4.35
N ARG A 149 -10.01 2.47 5.17
CA ARG A 149 -10.84 3.67 4.88
C ARG A 149 -10.40 4.46 3.65
N SER A 150 -9.13 4.34 3.25
CA SER A 150 -8.58 5.09 2.12
C SER A 150 -8.95 4.46 0.76
N PHE A 151 -9.59 3.28 0.77
CA PHE A 151 -10.16 2.65 -0.43
C PHE A 151 -11.59 3.09 -0.75
N ALA A 152 -12.26 3.77 0.19
CA ALA A 152 -13.64 4.22 0.09
C ALA A 152 -13.78 5.45 -0.82
#